data_AF-A0A1M7NAU9-F1
#
_entry.id   AF-A0A1M7NAU9-F1
#
_cell.length_a   1.000
_cell.length_b   1.000
_cell.length_c   1.000
_cell.angle_alpha   90.00
_cell.angle_beta   90.00
_cell.angle_gamma   90.00
#
_symmetry.space_group_name_H-M   'P 1'
#
loop_
_entity.id
_entity.type
_entity.pdbx_description
1 polymer ?
#
loop_
_entity_poly.entity_id
_entity_poly.type
_entity_poly.pdbx_seq_one_letter_code
_entity_poly.pdbx_strand_id
1 'polypeptide(L)'
;MNPNVVLIFTVSDEVKFYILFDVGLAILFYTVGIYFYKSNGKAANFISGYNMKSDEERKQFDEIQLCKIYGKRMMYWAVPFMAGAIMDLFINGIGCATAWGIWIVMFIYHMIDRNKREKSK
;
A
#
# COMPACT_ATOMS: atom_id res chain seq x y z
N MET A 1 -39.03 -11.50 9.86
CA MET A 1 -37.55 -11.46 9.90
C MET A 1 -37.10 -10.08 9.46
N ASN A 2 -36.11 -9.49 10.13
CA ASN A 2 -35.55 -8.20 9.73
C ASN A 2 -34.76 -8.38 8.41
N PRO A 3 -35.05 -7.63 7.34
CA PRO A 3 -34.38 -7.78 6.04
C PRO A 3 -32.86 -7.58 6.13
N ASN A 4 -32.38 -6.83 7.13
CA ASN A 4 -30.95 -6.64 7.38
C ASN A 4 -30.25 -7.88 7.94
N VAL A 5 -30.99 -8.83 8.54
CA VAL A 5 -30.43 -10.07 9.11
C VAL A 5 -30.24 -11.14 8.04
N VAL A 6 -31.00 -11.10 6.95
CA VAL A 6 -30.83 -11.98 5.79
C VAL A 6 -29.63 -11.55 4.94
N LEU A 7 -29.39 -10.23 4.83
CA LEU A 7 -28.31 -9.62 4.04
C LEU A 7 -26.90 -10.12 4.42
N ILE A 8 -26.69 -10.49 5.69
CA ILE A 8 -25.39 -10.90 6.24
C ILE A 8 -25.06 -12.38 5.92
N PHE A 9 -26.07 -13.24 5.74
CA PHE A 9 -25.86 -14.66 5.43
C PHE A 9 -25.81 -14.96 3.92
N THR A 10 -26.18 -14.01 3.06
CA THR A 10 -26.26 -14.15 1.59
C THR A 10 -25.32 -13.21 0.82
N VAL A 11 -24.24 -12.73 1.43
CA VAL A 11 -23.18 -12.04 0.69
C VAL A 11 -22.60 -13.05 -0.31
N SER A 12 -22.81 -12.81 -1.62
CA SER A 12 -22.35 -13.72 -2.68
C SER A 12 -20.84 -13.94 -2.54
N ASP A 13 -20.35 -15.12 -2.94
CA ASP A 13 -18.93 -15.44 -2.78
C ASP A 13 -18.02 -14.46 -3.53
N GLU A 14 -18.54 -13.79 -4.56
CA GLU A 14 -17.91 -12.68 -5.27
C GLU A 14 -17.69 -11.45 -4.36
N VAL A 15 -18.72 -11.00 -3.62
CA VAL A 15 -18.59 -9.87 -2.69
C VAL A 15 -17.61 -10.20 -1.58
N LYS A 16 -17.64 -11.42 -1.04
CA LYS A 16 -16.66 -11.89 -0.04
C LYS A 16 -15.25 -11.85 -0.60
N PHE A 17 -15.06 -12.23 -1.86
CA PHE A 17 -13.77 -12.20 -2.52
C PHE A 17 -13.19 -10.78 -2.56
N TYR A 18 -13.95 -9.77 -3.03
CA TYR A 18 -13.45 -8.39 -3.09
C TYR A 18 -13.08 -7.84 -1.71
N ILE A 19 -13.93 -8.06 -0.71
CA ILE A 19 -13.66 -7.61 0.66
C ILE A 19 -12.40 -8.28 1.21
N LEU A 20 -12.27 -9.60 1.08
CA LEU A 20 -11.09 -10.34 1.56
C LEU A 20 -9.83 -9.92 0.81
N PHE A 21 -9.95 -9.66 -0.49
CA PHE A 21 -8.84 -9.23 -1.32
C PHE A 21 -8.35 -7.84 -0.90
N ASP A 22 -9.25 -6.86 -0.75
CA ASP A 22 -8.92 -5.51 -0.30
C ASP A 22 -8.36 -5.50 1.13
N VAL A 23 -8.96 -6.25 2.05
CA VAL A 23 -8.43 -6.40 3.42
C VAL A 23 -7.04 -7.05 3.40
N GLY A 24 -6.84 -8.08 2.58
CA GLY A 24 -5.54 -8.73 2.39
C GLY A 24 -4.48 -7.76 1.90
N LEU A 25 -4.80 -6.93 0.90
CA LEU A 25 -3.89 -5.90 0.38
C LEU A 25 -3.62 -4.80 1.40
N ALA A 26 -4.64 -4.34 2.14
CA ALA A 26 -4.46 -3.35 3.20
C ALA A 26 -3.52 -3.85 4.29
N ILE A 27 -3.71 -5.09 4.76
CA ILE A 27 -2.82 -5.73 5.75
C ILE A 27 -1.40 -5.87 5.18
N LEU A 28 -1.26 -6.31 3.93
CA LEU A 28 0.04 -6.44 3.27
C LEU A 28 0.77 -5.10 3.21
N PHE A 29 0.15 -4.05 2.68
CA PHE A 29 0.78 -2.73 2.56
C PHE A 29 1.12 -2.13 3.92
N TYR A 30 0.24 -2.29 4.90
CA TYR A 30 0.46 -1.77 6.24
C TYR A 30 1.60 -2.51 6.96
N THR A 31 1.64 -3.84 6.89
CA THR A 31 2.68 -4.65 7.53
C THR A 31 4.04 -4.44 6.87
N VAL A 32 4.11 -4.42 5.53
CA VAL A 32 5.33 -4.07 4.79
C VAL A 32 5.77 -2.65 5.15
N GLY A 33 4.82 -1.70 5.23
CA GLY A 33 5.11 -0.32 5.63
C GLY A 33 5.70 -0.21 7.03
N ILE A 34 5.17 -0.95 8.01
CA ILE A 34 5.72 -1.02 9.38
C ILE A 34 7.12 -1.63 9.36
N TYR A 35 7.32 -2.72 8.62
CA TYR A 35 8.62 -3.38 8.49
C TYR A 35 9.68 -2.40 7.98
N PHE A 36 9.38 -1.67 6.89
CA PHE A 36 10.26 -0.62 6.39
C PHE A 36 10.51 0.47 7.44
N TYR A 37 9.45 0.99 8.06
CA TYR A 37 9.54 2.09 9.02
C TYR A 37 10.43 1.74 10.23
N LYS A 38 10.36 0.49 10.71
CA LYS A 38 11.11 -0.01 11.88
C LYS A 38 12.44 -0.69 11.53
N SER A 39 12.79 -0.79 10.25
CA SER A 39 13.97 -1.55 9.79
C SER A 39 15.33 -0.96 10.17
N ASN A 40 15.37 0.29 10.66
CA ASN A 40 16.61 1.04 10.91
C ASN A 40 17.57 1.03 9.70
N GLY A 41 17.04 1.29 8.49
CA GLY A 41 17.83 1.37 7.25
C GLY A 41 18.03 0.04 6.53
N LYS A 42 17.89 -1.09 7.24
CA LYS A 42 18.13 -2.43 6.65
C LYS A 42 17.23 -2.75 5.46
N ALA A 43 16.00 -2.20 5.45
CA ALA A 43 15.06 -2.44 4.37
C ALA A 43 15.40 -1.65 3.08
N ALA A 44 16.39 -0.75 3.10
CA ALA A 44 16.81 0.01 1.92
C ALA A 44 17.27 -0.92 0.79
N ASN A 45 17.86 -2.07 1.13
CA ASN A 45 18.25 -3.12 0.18
C ASN A 45 17.09 -3.67 -0.67
N PHE A 46 15.84 -3.55 -0.22
CA PHE A 46 14.66 -3.99 -0.98
C PHE A 46 14.07 -2.88 -1.86
N ILE A 47 14.62 -1.66 -1.81
CA ILE A 47 14.16 -0.54 -2.64
C ILE A 47 14.76 -0.71 -4.03
N SER A 48 13.88 -0.89 -5.03
CA SER A 48 14.29 -0.99 -6.43
C SER A 48 14.98 0.30 -6.90
N GLY A 49 16.06 0.15 -7.64
CA GLY A 49 16.93 1.26 -8.05
C GLY A 49 18.05 1.49 -7.04
N TYR A 50 17.70 1.59 -5.75
CA TYR A 50 18.69 1.72 -4.68
C TYR A 50 19.54 0.46 -4.52
N ASN A 51 18.93 -0.72 -4.61
CA ASN A 51 19.61 -2.01 -4.52
C ASN A 51 20.64 -2.29 -5.63
N MET A 52 20.66 -1.48 -6.70
CA MET A 52 21.62 -1.56 -7.80
C MET A 52 22.80 -0.56 -7.64
N LYS A 53 22.75 0.31 -6.63
CA LYS A 53 23.80 1.31 -6.37
C LYS A 53 25.03 0.69 -5.70
N SER A 54 26.21 1.21 -6.02
CA SER A 54 27.45 0.81 -5.34
C SER A 54 27.50 1.28 -3.89
N ASP A 55 28.38 0.71 -3.06
CA ASP A 55 28.53 1.11 -1.66
C ASP A 55 28.94 2.60 -1.52
N GLU A 56 29.73 3.13 -2.45
CA GLU A 56 30.09 4.55 -2.53
C GLU A 56 28.87 5.42 -2.79
N GLU A 57 28.05 5.07 -3.78
CA GLU A 57 26.82 5.80 -4.06
C GLU A 57 25.82 5.71 -2.91
N ARG A 58 25.84 4.64 -2.11
CA ARG A 58 24.92 4.47 -0.99
C ARG A 58 25.25 5.38 0.19
N LYS A 59 26.52 5.75 0.39
CA LYS A 59 26.97 6.67 1.46
C LYS A 59 26.33 8.06 1.40
N GLN A 60 25.81 8.48 0.24
CA GLN A 60 25.10 9.77 0.10
C GLN A 60 23.63 9.73 0.56
N PHE A 61 23.12 8.57 0.97
CA PHE A 61 21.74 8.39 1.43
C PHE A 61 21.68 8.14 2.93
N ASP A 62 20.77 8.84 3.62
CA ASP A 62 20.31 8.44 4.94
C ASP A 62 19.33 7.28 4.77
N GLU A 63 19.83 6.05 4.87
CA GLU A 63 19.02 4.83 4.72
C GLU A 63 17.89 4.73 5.75
N ILE A 64 18.11 5.25 6.97
CA ILE A 64 17.10 5.22 8.04
C ILE A 64 15.94 6.13 7.65
N GLN A 65 16.24 7.36 7.23
CA GLN A 65 15.22 8.31 6.79
C GLN A 65 14.51 7.81 5.52
N LEU A 66 15.26 7.23 4.57
CA LEU A 66 14.72 6.63 3.36
C LEU A 66 13.69 5.54 3.69
N CYS A 67 14.06 4.59 4.55
CA CYS A 67 13.16 3.51 4.99
C CYS A 67 11.92 4.04 5.72
N LYS A 68 12.05 5.07 6.55
CA LYS A 68 10.90 5.72 7.22
C LYS A 68 9.94 6.37 6.23
N ILE A 69 10.46 7.06 5.21
CA ILE A 69 9.63 7.70 4.17
C ILE A 69 8.90 6.64 3.35
N TYR A 70 9.60 5.60 2.90
CA TYR A 70 9.01 4.50 2.14
C TYR A 70 7.94 3.77 2.95
N GLY A 71 8.29 3.38 4.18
CA GLY A 71 7.37 2.70 5.08
C GLY A 71 6.11 3.51 5.35
N LYS A 72 6.24 4.83 5.60
CA LYS A 72 5.09 5.72 5.80
C LYS A 72 4.19 5.79 4.57
N ARG A 73 4.75 5.84 3.37
CA ARG A 73 3.98 5.85 2.12
C ARG A 73 3.24 4.53 1.87
N MET A 74 3.90 3.40 2.12
CA MET A 74 3.27 2.08 2.03
C MET A 74 2.12 1.93 3.04
N MET A 75 2.26 2.45 4.27
CA MET A 75 1.15 2.49 5.22
C MET A 75 -0.03 3.33 4.70
N TYR A 76 0.22 4.46 4.03
CA TYR A 76 -0.85 5.24 3.39
C TYR A 76 -1.51 4.51 2.21
N TRP A 77 -0.78 3.67 1.48
CA TRP A 77 -1.36 2.83 0.43
C TRP A 77 -2.37 1.82 0.95
N ALA A 78 -2.33 1.45 2.23
CA ALA A 78 -3.35 0.58 2.83
C ALA A 78 -4.72 1.28 2.98
N VAL A 79 -4.75 2.62 3.10
CA VAL A 79 -5.97 3.40 3.33
C VAL A 79 -7.02 3.24 2.21
N PRO A 80 -6.69 3.38 0.91
CA PRO A 80 -7.66 3.18 -0.16
C PRO A 80 -8.24 1.77 -0.18
N PHE A 81 -7.46 0.73 0.13
CA PHE A 81 -7.98 -0.65 0.20
C PHE A 81 -8.87 -0.89 1.42
N MET A 82 -8.55 -0.29 2.58
CA MET A 82 -9.48 -0.31 3.72
C MET A 82 -10.81 0.39 3.40
N ALA A 83 -10.76 1.52 2.69
CA ALA A 83 -11.97 2.21 2.25
C ALA A 83 -12.74 1.42 1.18
N GLY A 84 -12.03 0.77 0.25
CA GLY A 84 -12.58 -0.11 -0.78
C GLY A 84 -13.34 -1.29 -0.17
N ALA A 85 -12.74 -1.99 0.81
CA ALA A 85 -13.38 -3.06 1.54
C ALA A 85 -14.69 -2.63 2.23
N ILE A 86 -14.73 -1.42 2.80
CA ILE A 86 -15.94 -0.87 3.42
C ILE A 86 -17.00 -0.56 2.35
N MET A 87 -16.61 0.01 1.21
CA MET A 87 -17.51 0.30 0.10
C MET A 87 -18.10 -0.97 -0.52
N ASP A 88 -17.32 -2.05 -0.63
CA ASP A 88 -17.76 -3.32 -1.20
C ASP A 88 -18.79 -4.06 -0.33
N LEU A 89 -18.98 -3.64 0.94
CA LEU A 89 -20.12 -4.08 1.76
C LEU A 89 -21.47 -3.55 1.22
N PHE A 90 -21.44 -2.45 0.46
CA PHE A 90 -22.63 -1.77 -0.04
C PHE A 90 -22.79 -1.90 -1.55
N ILE A 91 -21.69 -1.91 -2.31
CA ILE A 91 -21.71 -1.98 -3.77
C ILE A 91 -20.59 -2.90 -4.27
N ASN A 92 -20.97 -4.09 -4.75
CA ASN A 92 -20.05 -5.15 -5.14
C ASN A 92 -18.97 -4.68 -6.15
N GLY A 93 -17.70 -4.81 -5.78
CA GLY A 93 -16.52 -4.65 -6.63
C GLY A 93 -16.13 -3.21 -6.99
N ILE A 94 -17.01 -2.23 -6.74
CA ILE A 94 -16.70 -0.82 -7.01
C ILE A 94 -15.67 -0.28 -6.01
N GLY A 95 -15.75 -0.69 -4.75
CA GLY A 95 -14.76 -0.36 -3.73
C GLY A 95 -13.37 -0.80 -4.15
N CYS A 96 -13.20 -2.07 -4.49
CA CYS A 96 -11.94 -2.62 -4.99
C CYS A 96 -11.42 -1.86 -6.24
N ALA A 97 -12.27 -1.62 -7.25
CA ALA A 97 -11.86 -0.88 -8.45
C ALA A 97 -11.41 0.56 -8.15
N THR A 98 -12.12 1.27 -7.26
CA THR A 98 -11.75 2.63 -6.84
C THR A 98 -10.48 2.64 -6.01
N ALA A 99 -10.28 1.65 -5.13
CA ALA A 99 -9.07 1.48 -4.34
C ALA A 99 -7.83 1.33 -5.24
N TRP A 100 -7.92 0.48 -6.27
CA TRP A 100 -6.86 0.34 -7.28
C TRP A 100 -6.59 1.64 -8.04
N GLY A 101 -7.64 2.35 -8.47
CA GLY A 101 -7.49 3.65 -9.15
C GLY A 101 -6.74 4.67 -8.29
N ILE A 102 -7.13 4.83 -7.03
CA ILE A 102 -6.46 5.74 -6.08
C ILE A 102 -5.03 5.28 -5.82
N TRP A 103 -4.82 3.99 -5.57
CA TRP A 103 -3.50 3.44 -5.30
C TRP A 103 -2.53 3.65 -6.46
N ILE A 104 -2.96 3.44 -7.72
CA ILE A 104 -2.13 3.69 -8.92
C ILE A 104 -1.68 5.16 -8.96
N VAL A 105 -2.57 6.11 -8.69
CA VAL A 105 -2.21 7.54 -8.64
C VAL A 105 -1.17 7.81 -7.56
N MET A 106 -1.36 7.26 -6.35
CA MET A 106 -0.39 7.39 -5.26
C MET A 106 0.96 6.73 -5.58
N PHE A 107 0.93 5.61 -6.30
CA PHE A 107 2.12 4.88 -6.73
C PHE A 107 2.91 5.68 -7.77
N ILE A 108 2.24 6.23 -8.79
CA ILE A 108 2.86 7.11 -9.80
C ILE A 108 3.45 8.36 -9.13
N TYR A 109 2.71 9.00 -8.22
CA TYR A 109 3.22 10.13 -7.45
C TYR A 109 4.50 9.77 -6.70
N HIS A 110 4.51 8.60 -6.03
CA HIS A 110 5.71 8.11 -5.34
C HIS A 110 6.89 7.89 -6.28
N MET A 111 6.67 7.34 -7.48
CA MET A 111 7.72 7.17 -8.48
C MET A 111 8.30 8.51 -8.96
N ILE A 112 7.45 9.49 -9.27
CA ILE A 112 7.89 10.83 -9.71
C ILE A 112 8.74 11.48 -8.62
N ASP A 113 8.26 11.43 -7.40
CA ASP A 113 8.94 12.07 -6.28
C ASP A 113 10.21 11.32 -5.85
N ARG A 114 10.31 10.00 -6.06
CA ARG A 114 11.59 9.26 -6.00
C ARG A 114 12.58 9.77 -7.05
N ASN A 115 12.15 9.85 -8.31
CA ASN A 115 13.00 10.29 -9.42
C ASN A 115 13.55 11.71 -9.20
N LYS A 116 12.75 12.60 -8.59
CA LYS A 116 13.21 13.94 -8.20
C LYS A 116 14.31 13.90 -7.13
N ARG A 117 14.17 13.06 -6.10
CA ARG A 117 15.20 12.88 -5.05
C ARG A 117 16.49 12.25 -5.56
N GLU A 118 16.40 11.35 -6.53
CA GLU A 118 17.56 10.68 -7.13
C GLU A 118 18.35 11.61 -8.05
N LYS A 119 17.68 12.52 -8.78
CA LYS A 119 18.36 13.50 -9.65
C LYS A 119 18.97 14.69 -8.92
N SER A 120 18.50 14.99 -7.72
CA SER A 120 18.99 16.12 -6.91
C SER A 120 20.22 15.78 -6.08
N LYS A 121 20.75 14.56 -6.18
CA LYS A 121 21.96 14.08 -5.52
C LYS A 121 22.96 13.66 -6.58
#